data_AF-A0A9P4RAL9-F1
#
_entry.id   AF-A0A9P4RAL9-F1
#
_cell.length_a   1.000
_cell.length_b   1.000
_cell.length_c   1.000
_cell.angle_alpha   90.00
_cell.angle_beta   90.00
_cell.angle_gamma   90.00
#
_symmetry.space_group_name_H-M   'P 1'
#
loop_
_entity.id
_entity.type
_entity.pdbx_description
1 polymer ?
#
loop_
_entity_poly.entity_id
_entity_poly.type
_entity_poly.pdbx_seq_one_letter_code
_entity_poly.pdbx_strand_id
1 'polypeptide(L)'
;SRAFKDVFQNHAPVFTHVDFQRKNVMFRKPPATTENGLVQWASTDLELVIIDWEFAGWYPSYWEYSRALFGCGAWRDDWGDWIEKMLEPYRNEYAWVLLFLTELFS
;
A
#
# COMPACT_ATOMS: atom_id res chain seq x y z
N SER A 1 10.33 17.33 18.99
CA SER A 1 9.63 16.80 20.17
C SER A 1 10.28 15.50 20.63
N ARG A 2 10.38 15.23 21.94
CA ARG A 2 10.90 13.94 22.47
C ARG A 2 10.07 12.74 21.98
N ALA A 3 8.76 12.94 21.80
CA ALA A 3 7.82 11.89 21.39
C ALA A 3 8.18 11.22 20.05
N PHE A 4 8.73 11.96 19.07
CA PHE A 4 9.07 11.38 17.76
C PHE A 4 10.15 10.29 17.86
N LYS A 5 11.11 10.44 18.77
CA LYS A 5 12.17 9.45 18.97
C LYS A 5 11.64 8.20 19.64
N ASP A 6 10.64 8.35 20.51
CA ASP A 6 10.04 7.23 21.23
C ASP A 6 9.03 6.47 20.35
N VAL A 7 8.41 7.14 19.39
CA VAL A 7 7.45 6.56 18.45
C VAL A 7 8.17 5.91 17.27
N PHE A 8 9.08 6.63 16.61
CA PHE A 8 9.74 6.16 15.38
C PHE A 8 11.08 5.50 15.67
N GLN A 9 11.07 4.44 16.47
CA GLN A 9 12.27 3.66 16.82
C GLN A 9 12.10 2.18 16.49
N ASN A 10 13.22 1.50 16.21
CA ASN A 10 13.26 0.06 15.94
C ASN A 10 12.46 -0.40 14.71
N HIS A 11 12.31 0.46 13.70
CA HIS A 11 11.69 0.10 12.44
C HIS A 11 12.76 -0.20 11.38
N ALA A 12 12.81 -1.43 10.92
CA ALA A 12 13.68 -1.83 9.82
C ALA A 12 13.25 -1.14 8.51
N PRO A 13 14.20 -0.84 7.60
CA PRO A 13 13.87 -0.41 6.25
C PRO A 13 13.25 -1.59 5.49
N VAL A 14 12.07 -1.38 4.90
CA VAL A 14 11.38 -2.32 4.03
C VAL A 14 11.03 -1.66 2.71
N PHE A 15 10.89 -2.45 1.65
CA PHE A 15 10.43 -1.93 0.38
C PHE A 15 8.91 -1.70 0.44
N THR A 16 8.49 -0.48 0.15
CA THR A 16 7.10 -0.01 0.25
C THR A 16 6.65 0.53 -1.10
N HIS A 17 5.37 0.34 -1.41
CA HIS A 17 4.64 0.91 -2.53
C HIS A 17 4.32 2.41 -2.33
N VAL A 18 4.10 2.87 -1.09
CA VAL A 18 3.83 4.28 -0.72
C VAL A 18 2.47 4.85 -1.17
N ASP A 19 1.89 4.34 -2.25
CA ASP A 19 0.51 4.66 -2.70
C ASP A 19 -0.39 3.41 -2.77
N PHE A 20 -0.39 2.56 -1.73
CA PHE A 20 -1.17 1.30 -1.72
C PHE A 20 -2.67 1.53 -1.49
N GLN A 21 -3.28 2.21 -2.47
CA GLN A 21 -4.72 2.45 -2.57
C GLN A 21 -5.38 1.34 -3.38
N ARG A 22 -6.69 1.12 -3.16
CA ARG A 22 -7.49 0.13 -3.89
C ARG A 22 -7.38 0.24 -5.42
N LYS A 23 -7.26 1.46 -5.96
CA LYS A 23 -7.09 1.71 -7.41
C LYS A 23 -5.83 1.04 -8.00
N ASN A 24 -4.82 0.78 -7.18
CA ASN A 24 -3.53 0.22 -7.58
C ASN A 24 -3.46 -1.30 -7.39
N VAL A 25 -4.56 -1.93 -6.95
CA VAL A 25 -4.72 -3.38 -6.85
C VAL A 25 -5.72 -3.83 -7.90
N MET A 26 -5.26 -4.56 -8.91
CA MET A 26 -6.07 -4.94 -10.06
C MET A 26 -6.06 -6.45 -10.29
N PHE A 27 -7.12 -6.96 -10.90
CA PHE A 27 -7.11 -8.28 -11.50
C PHE A 27 -6.79 -8.16 -12.99
N ARG A 28 -5.87 -9.00 -13.47
CA ARG A 28 -5.64 -9.19 -14.90
C ARG A 28 -5.81 -10.65 -15.27
N LYS A 29 -6.12 -10.91 -16.53
CA LYS A 29 -5.93 -12.25 -17.09
C LYS A 29 -4.44 -12.42 -17.36
N PRO A 30 -3.81 -13.54 -16.99
CA PRO A 30 -2.43 -13.77 -17.40
C PRO A 30 -2.38 -13.98 -18.93
N PRO A 31 -1.31 -13.53 -19.61
CA PRO A 31 -1.13 -13.85 -21.01
C PRO A 31 -0.89 -15.37 -21.16
N ALA A 32 -1.65 -16.01 -22.03
CA ALA A 32 -1.41 -17.38 -22.45
C ALA A 32 -0.91 -17.38 -23.89
N THR A 33 0.21 -18.07 -24.13
CA THR A 33 0.73 -18.27 -25.48
C THR A 33 0.00 -19.45 -26.09
N THR A 34 -0.71 -19.23 -27.19
CA THR A 34 -1.33 -20.30 -27.96
C THR A 34 -0.28 -21.08 -28.77
N GLU A 35 -0.63 -22.26 -29.28
CA GLU A 35 0.28 -23.12 -30.07
C GLU A 35 0.88 -22.42 -31.31
N ASN A 36 0.21 -21.39 -31.82
CA ASN A 36 0.67 -20.55 -32.95
C ASN A 36 1.46 -19.30 -32.52
N GLY A 37 1.85 -19.19 -31.24
CA GLY A 37 2.66 -18.09 -30.72
C GLY A 37 1.92 -16.77 -30.49
N LEU A 38 0.59 -16.74 -30.63
CA LEU A 38 -0.22 -15.56 -30.33
C LEU A 38 -0.46 -15.44 -28.82
N VAL A 39 -0.43 -14.20 -28.33
CA VAL A 39 -0.84 -13.92 -26.94
C VAL A 39 -2.36 -13.85 -26.89
N GLN A 40 -2.98 -14.79 -26.19
CA GLN A 40 -4.40 -14.78 -25.88
C GLN A 40 -4.59 -14.56 -24.38
N TRP A 41 -5.53 -13.70 -24.02
CA TRP A 41 -5.94 -13.53 -22.62
C TRP A 41 -6.85 -14.70 -22.22
N ALA A 42 -6.24 -15.84 -21.87
CA ALA A 42 -6.96 -17.05 -21.49
C ALA A 42 -7.87 -16.79 -20.28
N SER A 43 -9.07 -17.35 -20.30
CA SER A 43 -10.05 -17.18 -19.23
C SER A 43 -10.19 -18.45 -18.41
N THR A 44 -9.67 -18.39 -17.18
CA THR A 44 -10.32 -18.88 -15.94
C THR A 44 -9.56 -18.35 -14.73
N ASP A 45 -8.23 -18.24 -14.82
CA ASP A 45 -7.40 -17.74 -13.73
C ASP A 45 -7.26 -16.21 -13.80
N LEU A 46 -7.70 -15.53 -12.75
CA LEU A 46 -7.42 -14.11 -12.54
C LEU A 46 -6.15 -13.98 -11.70
N GLU A 47 -5.22 -13.16 -12.18
CA GLU A 47 -4.00 -12.80 -11.45
C GLU A 47 -4.22 -11.46 -10.75
N LEU A 48 -4.00 -11.43 -9.44
CA LEU A 48 -3.92 -10.19 -8.67
C LEU A 48 -2.57 -9.51 -8.97
N VAL A 49 -2.59 -8.25 -9.35
CA VAL A 49 -1.40 -7.45 -9.59
C VAL A 49 -1.46 -6.12 -8.84
N ILE A 50 -0.30 -5.67 -8.38
CA ILE A 50 -0.08 -4.33 -7.85
C ILE A 50 0.60 -3.51 -8.94
N ILE A 51 0.04 -2.36 -9.27
CA ILE A 51 0.54 -1.45 -10.30
C ILE A 51 0.93 -0.10 -9.68
N ASP A 52 1.49 0.80 -10.48
CA ASP A 52 1.77 2.20 -10.09
C ASP A 52 2.88 2.35 -9.03
N TRP A 53 4.00 1.67 -9.27
CA TRP A 53 5.19 1.64 -8.40
C TRP A 53 6.08 2.90 -8.48
N GLU A 54 5.63 4.00 -9.09
CA GLU A 54 6.50 5.15 -9.38
C GLU A 54 7.05 5.86 -8.13
N PHE A 55 6.37 5.73 -6.99
CA PHE A 55 6.78 6.28 -5.69
C PHE A 55 7.38 5.23 -4.75
N ALA A 56 7.56 4.00 -5.21
CA ALA A 56 8.03 2.93 -4.37
C ALA A 56 9.48 3.14 -3.94
N GLY A 57 9.82 2.66 -2.74
CA GLY A 57 11.15 2.83 -2.18
C GLY A 57 11.34 2.14 -0.84
N TRP A 58 12.54 2.30 -0.28
CA TRP A 58 12.89 1.78 1.04
C TRP A 58 12.53 2.79 2.13
N TYR A 59 11.57 2.43 2.98
CA TYR A 59 11.08 3.27 4.08
C TYR A 59 10.99 2.45 5.37
N PRO A 60 10.85 3.10 6.54
CA PRO A 60 10.62 2.39 7.80
C PRO A 60 9.40 1.45 7.72
N SER A 61 9.41 0.35 8.47
CA SER A 61 8.37 -0.70 8.42
C SER A 61 6.94 -0.21 8.66
N TYR A 62 6.74 0.91 9.34
CA TYR A 62 5.42 1.52 9.54
C TYR A 62 4.88 2.29 8.34
N TRP A 63 5.73 2.60 7.35
CA TRP A 63 5.43 3.61 6.34
C TRP A 63 4.30 3.21 5.41
N GLU A 64 4.28 1.96 4.94
CA GLU A 64 3.21 1.46 4.06
C GLU A 64 1.85 1.53 4.75
N TYR A 65 1.77 1.03 5.99
CA TYR A 65 0.56 1.06 6.80
C TYR A 65 0.03 2.49 6.96
N SER A 66 0.92 3.42 7.35
CA SER A 66 0.54 4.82 7.55
C SER A 66 0.06 5.50 6.26
N ARG A 67 0.72 5.23 5.13
CA ARG A 67 0.36 5.80 3.82
C ARG A 67 -0.92 5.21 3.26
N ALA A 68 -1.10 3.89 3.36
CA ALA A 68 -2.31 3.20 2.91
C ALA A 68 -3.55 3.70 3.67
N LEU A 69 -3.46 3.84 5.01
CA LEU A 69 -4.56 4.41 5.81
C LEU A 69 -4.80 5.89 5.53
N PHE A 70 -3.75 6.69 5.30
CA PHE A 70 -3.93 8.09 4.89
C PHE A 70 -4.69 8.19 3.56
N GLY A 71 -4.39 7.28 2.62
CA GLY A 71 -5.01 7.20 1.30
C GLY A 71 -6.33 6.41 1.23
N CYS A 72 -6.88 5.93 2.34
CA CYS A 72 -8.05 5.02 2.33
C CYS A 72 -9.41 5.72 2.05
N GLY A 73 -9.41 6.94 1.51
CA GLY A 73 -10.64 7.63 1.14
C GLY A 73 -11.50 8.10 2.32
N ALA A 74 -10.88 8.37 3.47
CA ALA A 74 -11.54 8.88 4.68
C ALA A 74 -12.69 8.00 5.18
N TRP A 75 -12.48 6.68 5.21
CA TRP A 75 -13.43 5.71 5.79
C TRP A 75 -14.78 5.65 5.06
N ARG A 76 -14.80 6.04 3.78
CA ARG A 76 -16.01 6.00 2.94
C ARG A 76 -16.36 4.60 2.45
N ASP A 77 -15.42 3.66 2.54
CA ASP A 77 -15.60 2.25 2.20
C ASP A 77 -14.86 1.35 3.21
N ASP A 78 -14.90 0.04 2.98
CA ASP A 78 -14.30 -0.99 3.84
C ASP A 78 -12.79 -1.18 3.59
N TRP A 79 -12.15 -0.37 2.74
CA TRP A 79 -10.74 -0.54 2.40
C TRP A 79 -9.82 -0.45 3.63
N GLY A 80 -10.15 0.43 4.59
CA GLY A 80 -9.44 0.53 5.86
C GLY A 80 -9.41 -0.79 6.64
N ASP A 81 -10.52 -1.53 6.65
CA ASP A 81 -10.61 -2.84 7.31
C ASP A 81 -9.75 -3.89 6.62
N TRP A 82 -9.59 -3.79 5.30
CA TRP A 82 -8.70 -4.67 4.53
C TRP A 82 -7.23 -4.33 4.77
N ILE A 83 -6.88 -3.04 4.87
CA ILE A 83 -5.51 -2.62 5.19
C ILE A 83 -5.05 -3.22 6.52
N GLU A 84 -5.90 -3.17 7.55
CA GLU A 84 -5.65 -3.75 8.88
C GLU A 84 -5.47 -5.29 8.86
N LYS A 85 -5.94 -5.97 7.80
CA LYS A 85 -5.74 -7.42 7.60
C LYS A 85 -4.52 -7.75 6.74
N MET A 86 -4.18 -6.88 5.79
CA MET A 86 -3.12 -7.12 4.80
C MET A 86 -1.74 -6.68 5.30
N LEU A 87 -1.68 -5.66 6.16
CA LEU A 87 -0.44 -5.06 6.66
C LEU A 87 -0.32 -5.24 8.18
N GLU A 88 0.92 -5.26 8.67
CA GLU A 88 1.19 -5.18 10.10
C GLU A 88 0.68 -3.84 10.66
N PRO A 89 -0.16 -3.83 11.71
CA PRO A 89 -0.71 -2.59 12.23
C PRO A 89 0.31 -1.74 13.01
N TYR A 90 0.54 -0.52 12.54
CA TYR A 90 1.39 0.49 13.20
C TYR A 90 0.56 1.73 13.61
N ARG A 91 -0.43 1.52 14.48
CA ARG A 91 -1.45 2.53 14.82
C ARG A 91 -0.87 3.77 15.51
N ASN A 92 0.14 3.60 16.36
CA ASN A 92 0.78 4.73 17.05
C ASN A 92 1.54 5.61 16.03
N GLU A 93 2.34 4.99 15.19
CA GLU A 93 3.11 5.61 14.13
C GLU A 93 2.17 6.30 13.14
N TYR A 94 1.06 5.65 12.76
CA TYR A 94 0.04 6.25 11.90
C TYR A 94 -0.54 7.53 12.51
N ALA A 95 -0.88 7.56 13.80
CA ALA A 95 -1.43 8.76 14.43
C ALA A 95 -0.46 9.97 14.33
N TRP A 96 0.84 9.72 14.51
CA TRP A 96 1.87 10.76 14.39
C TRP A 96 2.16 11.14 12.93
N VAL A 97 2.21 10.16 12.01
CA VAL A 97 2.37 10.42 10.58
C VAL A 97 1.17 11.18 10.03
N LEU A 98 -0.05 10.84 10.45
CA LEU A 98 -1.27 11.54 10.06
C LEU A 98 -1.17 13.01 10.45
N LEU A 99 -0.81 13.32 11.70
CA LEU A 99 -0.61 14.69 12.18
C LEU A 99 0.42 15.44 11.30
N PHE A 100 1.56 14.82 11.04
CA PHE A 100 2.61 15.39 10.20
C PHE A 100 2.15 15.65 8.76
N LEU A 101 1.49 14.68 8.12
CA LEU A 101 0.99 14.82 6.76
C LEU A 101 -0.12 15.86 6.67
N THR A 102 -1.00 15.94 7.68
CA THR A 102 -2.04 16.96 7.70
C THR A 102 -1.48 18.37 7.82
N GLU A 103 -0.38 18.59 8.55
CA GLU A 103 0.29 19.90 8.56
C GLU A 103 1.04 20.21 7.27
N LEU A 104 1.64 19.19 6.64
CA LEU A 104 2.34 19.40 5.35
C LEU A 104 1.40 19.76 4.20
N PHE A 105 0.16 19.27 4.24
CA PHE A 105 -0.83 19.45 3.18
C PHE A 105 -2.02 20.34 3.60
N SER A 106 -1.92 21.04 4.74
CA SER A 106 -2.87 22.07 5.17
C SER A 106 -2.69 23.39 4.45
#